data_AF-F0XXD5-F1
#
_entry.id   AF-F0XXD5-F1
#
_cell.length_a   1.000
_cell.length_b   1.000
_cell.length_c   1.000
_cell.angle_alpha   90.00
_cell.angle_beta   90.00
_cell.angle_gamma   90.00
#
_symmetry.space_group_name_H-M   'P 1'
#
loop_
_entity.id
_entity.type
_entity.pdbx_description
1 polymer ?
#
loop_
_entity_poly.entity_id
_entity_poly.type
_entity_poly.pdbx_seq_one_letter_code
_entity_poly.pdbx_strand_id
1 'polypeptide(L)'
;DLSIVACTQGWLDKCGYEAGDILHRNCRFLQGPLTCFETIMRIRTALETATSLAVRLVNYTKHGHPFLNEFLMCPLVSKRGGIAYYISV
;
A
#
# COMPACT_ATOMS: atom_id res chain seq x y z
N ASP A 1 -6.23 0.23 11.74
CA ASP A 1 -5.54 0.59 10.49
C ASP A 1 -4.21 -0.13 10.41
N LEU A 2 -3.87 -0.71 9.25
CA LEU A 2 -2.55 -1.31 9.03
C LEU A 2 -1.51 -0.21 8.81
N SER A 3 -0.30 -0.45 9.31
CA SER A 3 0.80 0.51 9.27
C SER A 3 2.03 -0.10 8.60
N ILE A 4 2.79 0.72 7.90
CA ILE A 4 4.06 0.32 7.28
C ILE A 4 5.08 0.04 8.38
N VAL A 5 5.70 -1.14 8.34
CA VAL A 5 6.77 -1.55 9.26
C VAL A 5 8.12 -1.70 8.58
N ALA A 6 8.13 -1.85 7.25
CA ALA A 6 9.31 -1.96 6.42
C ALA A 6 8.98 -1.51 4.99
N CYS A 7 9.99 -1.00 4.28
CA CYS A 7 9.91 -0.61 2.88
C CYS A 7 11.29 -0.79 2.21
N THR A 8 11.32 -0.87 0.88
CA THR A 8 12.56 -0.91 0.12
C THR A 8 13.02 0.49 -0.24
N GLN A 9 14.34 0.69 -0.42
CA GLN A 9 14.87 1.98 -0.85
C GLN A 9 14.30 2.41 -2.22
N GLY A 10 14.18 1.50 -3.18
CA GLY A 10 13.62 1.82 -4.49
C GLY A 10 12.16 2.30 -4.43
N TRP A 11 11.37 1.82 -3.45
CA TRP A 11 10.02 2.33 -3.24
C TRP A 11 10.03 3.75 -2.65
N LEU A 12 10.92 4.01 -1.68
CA LEU A 12 11.12 5.34 -1.10
C LEU A 12 11.50 6.36 -2.18
N ASP A 13 12.48 6.01 -3.02
CA ASP A 13 12.94 6.85 -4.13
C ASP A 13 11.82 7.14 -5.13
N LYS A 14 11.01 6.13 -5.49
CA LYS A 14 9.88 6.29 -6.42
C LYS A 14 8.79 7.19 -5.86
N CYS A 15 8.48 7.09 -4.57
CA CYS A 15 7.43 7.87 -3.94
C CYS A 15 7.91 9.24 -3.42
N GLY A 16 9.22 9.46 -3.34
CA GLY A 16 9.84 10.68 -2.84
C GLY A 16 9.74 10.86 -1.33
N TYR A 17 9.62 9.76 -0.57
CA TYR A 17 9.55 9.79 0.89
C TYR A 17 10.82 9.21 1.49
N GLU A 18 11.13 9.61 2.72
CA GLU A 18 12.13 8.94 3.55
C GLU A 18 11.47 7.90 4.45
N ALA A 19 12.23 6.92 4.95
CA ALA A 19 11.70 5.90 5.85
C ALA A 19 11.05 6.51 7.09
N GLY A 20 11.69 7.54 7.67
CA GLY A 20 11.15 8.26 8.83
C GLY A 20 9.82 8.98 8.56
N ASP A 21 9.53 9.33 7.31
CA ASP A 21 8.26 9.95 6.94
C ASP A 21 7.09 8.96 6.99
N ILE A 22 7.33 7.66 6.76
CA ILE A 22 6.27 6.69 6.43
C ILE A 22 6.10 5.58 7.46
N LEU A 23 7.13 5.28 8.25
CA LEU A 23 7.06 4.22 9.24
C LEU A 23 5.92 4.49 10.22
N HIS A 24 5.18 3.43 10.57
CA HIS A 24 4.00 3.49 11.43
C HIS A 24 2.82 4.31 10.89
N ARG A 25 2.82 4.64 9.59
CA ARG A 25 1.68 5.27 8.90
C ARG A 25 0.98 4.29 7.97
N ASN A 26 -0.29 4.54 7.72
CA ASN A 26 -1.04 3.83 6.69
C ASN A 26 -0.69 4.38 5.29
N CYS A 27 -0.56 3.50 4.28
CA CYS A 27 -0.17 3.86 2.91
C CYS A 27 -1.13 4.81 2.17
N ARG A 28 -2.30 5.16 2.74
CA ARG A 28 -3.27 6.07 2.10
C ARG A 28 -2.73 7.47 1.80
N PHE A 29 -1.60 7.88 2.37
CA PHE A 29 -0.96 9.15 2.03
C PHE A 29 -0.55 9.24 0.56
N LEU A 30 -0.46 8.11 -0.15
CA LEU A 30 -0.23 8.08 -1.59
C LEU A 30 -1.48 8.35 -2.43
N GLN A 31 -2.68 8.42 -1.82
CA GLN A 31 -3.94 8.64 -2.54
C GLN A 31 -4.16 10.14 -2.80
N GLY A 32 -4.85 10.47 -3.89
CA GLY A 32 -5.15 11.86 -4.25
C GLY A 32 -6.32 11.97 -5.23
N PRO A 33 -6.51 13.13 -5.88
CA PRO A 33 -7.73 13.46 -6.62
C PRO A 33 -8.13 12.48 -7.74
N LEU A 34 -7.15 11.85 -8.40
CA LEU A 34 -7.40 10.89 -9.49
C LEU A 34 -7.37 9.43 -9.03
N THR A 35 -7.22 9.17 -7.73
CA THR A 35 -7.28 7.81 -7.20
C THR A 35 -8.72 7.29 -7.26
N CYS A 36 -8.94 6.21 -8.01
CA CYS A 36 -10.27 5.63 -8.18
C CYS A 36 -10.81 5.03 -6.88
N PHE A 37 -11.95 5.54 -6.41
CA PHE A 37 -12.63 5.08 -5.19
C PHE A 37 -12.97 3.58 -5.24
N GLU A 38 -13.48 3.07 -6.36
CA GLU A 38 -13.81 1.65 -6.52
C GLU A 38 -12.58 0.75 -6.35
N THR A 39 -11.42 1.20 -6.82
CA THR A 39 -10.16 0.46 -6.63
C THR A 39 -9.75 0.44 -5.16
N ILE A 40 -9.94 1.54 -4.42
CA ILE A 40 -9.72 1.58 -2.98
C ILE A 40 -10.66 0.63 -2.23
N MET A 41 -11.93 0.56 -2.64
CA MET A 41 -12.89 -0.37 -2.04
C MET A 41 -12.46 -1.83 -2.25
N ARG A 42 -11.95 -2.19 -3.44
CA ARG A 42 -11.39 -3.52 -3.69
C ARG A 42 -10.19 -3.85 -2.79
N ILE A 43 -9.30 -2.89 -2.56
CA ILE A 43 -8.17 -3.04 -1.62
C ILE A 43 -8.70 -3.28 -0.20
N ARG A 44 -9.70 -2.49 0.22
CA ARG A 44 -10.32 -2.63 1.54
C ARG A 44 -10.96 -4.00 1.72
N THR A 45 -11.76 -4.46 0.76
CA THR A 45 -12.37 -5.80 0.81
C THR A 45 -11.29 -6.87 0.92
N ALA A 46 -10.22 -6.80 0.14
CA ALA A 46 -9.13 -7.77 0.19
C ALA A 46 -8.42 -7.83 1.56
N LEU A 47 -8.28 -6.68 2.24
CA LEU A 47 -7.77 -6.61 3.60
C LEU A 47 -8.74 -7.21 4.63
N GLU A 48 -10.05 -6.97 4.47
CA GLU A 48 -11.10 -7.49 5.36
C GLU A 48 -11.28 -9.01 5.19
N THR A 49 -11.12 -9.53 3.96
CA THR A 49 -11.23 -10.96 3.65
C THR A 49 -9.91 -11.72 3.74
N ALA A 50 -8.80 -11.03 4.05
CA ALA A 50 -7.45 -11.60 4.07
C ALA A 50 -7.11 -12.37 2.76
N THR A 51 -7.37 -11.75 1.62
CA THR A 51 -7.11 -12.32 0.29
C THR A 51 -6.08 -11.50 -0.48
N SER A 52 -5.36 -12.14 -1.40
CA SER A 52 -4.47 -11.43 -2.32
C SER A 52 -5.25 -10.57 -3.32
N LEU A 53 -4.62 -9.50 -3.80
CA LEU A 53 -5.19 -8.57 -4.76
C LEU A 53 -4.13 -8.02 -5.70
N ALA A 54 -4.47 -7.87 -6.98
CA ALA A 54 -3.72 -7.10 -7.95
C ALA A 54 -4.63 -6.03 -8.58
N VAL A 55 -4.21 -4.76 -8.51
CA VAL A 55 -4.94 -3.62 -9.08
C VAL A 55 -3.97 -2.59 -9.63
N ARG A 56 -4.50 -1.69 -10.45
CA ARG A 56 -3.78 -0.54 -10.96
C ARG A 56 -4.51 0.72 -10.51
N LEU A 57 -3.80 1.65 -9.88
CA LEU A 57 -4.37 2.89 -9.35
C LEU A 57 -3.41 4.07 -9.51
N VAL A 58 -3.96 5.29 -9.51
CA VAL A 58 -3.14 6.51 -9.45
C VAL A 58 -2.72 6.76 -8.01
N ASN A 59 -1.42 6.91 -7.79
CA ASN A 59 -0.82 7.37 -6.55
C ASN A 59 -0.06 8.67 -6.78
N TYR A 60 0.31 9.33 -5.69
CA TYR A 60 0.96 10.63 -5.69
C TYR A 60 2.27 10.54 -4.90
N THR A 61 3.32 11.14 -5.44
CA THR A 61 4.59 11.31 -4.72
C THR A 61 4.44 12.32 -3.57
N LYS A 62 5.44 12.44 -2.70
CA LYS A 62 5.50 13.47 -1.64
C LYS A 62 5.28 14.89 -2.15
N HIS A 63 5.65 15.17 -3.40
CA HIS A 63 5.50 16.47 -4.06
C HIS A 63 4.20 16.61 -4.86
N GLY A 64 3.29 15.62 -4.79
CA GLY A 64 1.99 15.68 -5.46
C GLY A 64 2.01 15.34 -6.94
N HIS A 65 3.10 14.79 -7.48
CA HIS A 65 3.10 14.29 -8.85
C HIS A 65 2.37 12.95 -8.96
N PRO A 66 1.37 12.81 -9.85
CA PRO A 66 0.66 11.55 -10.04
C PRO A 66 1.54 10.53 -10.79
N PHE A 67 1.43 9.27 -10.40
CA PHE A 67 2.00 8.14 -11.11
C PHE A 67 1.07 6.93 -11.05
N LEU A 68 1.17 6.07 -12.06
CA LEU A 68 0.43 4.82 -12.11
C LEU A 68 1.14 3.78 -11.24
N ASN A 69 0.44 3.23 -10.26
CA ASN A 69 0.93 2.17 -9.41
C ASN A 69 0.26 0.84 -9.76
N GLU A 70 1.06 -0.17 -10.09
CA GLU A 70 0.60 -1.55 -10.24
C GLU A 70 0.76 -2.23 -8.89
N PHE A 71 -0.28 -2.14 -8.07
CA PHE A 71 -0.26 -2.57 -6.69
C PHE A 71 -0.66 -4.05 -6.58
N LEU A 72 0.30 -4.87 -6.17
CA LEU A 72 0.08 -6.25 -5.75
C LEU A 72 0.12 -6.32 -4.22
N MET A 73 -0.80 -7.05 -3.59
CA MET A 73 -0.83 -7.25 -2.15
C MET A 73 -1.14 -8.71 -1.82
N CYS A 74 -0.36 -9.29 -0.90
CA CYS A 74 -0.52 -10.67 -0.44
C CYS A 74 -0.50 -10.73 1.10
N PRO A 75 -1.45 -11.44 1.73
CA PRO A 75 -1.41 -11.73 3.16
C PRO A 75 -0.33 -12.79 3.47
N LEU A 76 0.43 -12.59 4.55
CA LEU A 76 1.40 -13.54 5.08
C LEU A 76 0.88 -14.14 6.38
N VAL A 77 0.67 -15.45 6.41
CA VAL A 77 0.12 -16.17 7.56
C VAL A 77 1.26 -16.58 8.51
N SER A 78 1.08 -16.30 9.79
CA SER A 78 1.98 -16.77 10.85
C SER A 78 1.85 -18.28 11.06
N LYS A 79 2.86 -18.90 11.69
CA LYS A 79 2.80 -20.29 12.15
C LYS A 79 1.65 -20.59 13.12
N ARG A 80 1.04 -19.56 13.72
CA ARG A 80 -0.07 -19.69 14.68
C ARG A 80 -1.47 -19.56 14.04
N GLY A 81 -1.54 -19.46 12.70
CA GLY A 81 -2.82 -19.52 11.97
C GLY A 81 -3.54 -18.18 11.78
N GLY A 82 -2.86 -17.05 11.93
CA GLY A 82 -3.41 -15.71 11.65
C GLY A 82 -2.49 -14.86 10.77
N ILE A 83 -3.01 -13.82 10.13
CA ILE A 83 -2.23 -12.91 9.29
C ILE A 83 -1.23 -12.13 10.16
N ALA A 84 0.06 -12.28 9.83
CA ALA A 84 1.14 -11.55 10.48
C ALA A 84 1.40 -10.21 9.79
N TYR A 85 1.45 -10.23 8.45
CA TYR A 85 1.81 -9.08 7.63
C TYR A 85 1.06 -9.11 6.31
N TYR A 86 1.01 -7.96 5.64
CA TYR A 86 0.72 -7.86 4.22
C TYR A 86 1.99 -7.40 3.51
N ILE A 87 2.37 -8.09 2.46
CA ILE A 87 3.46 -7.65 1.58
C ILE A 87 2.86 -7.08 0.31
N SER A 88 3.43 -5.97 -0.16
CA SER A 88 3.04 -5.35 -1.42
C SER A 88 4.24 -4.98 -2.27
N VAL A 89 4.04 -5.01 -3.59
CA VAL A 89 5.01 -4.62 -4.61
C VAL A 89 4.39 -3.52 -5.47
#